data_AF-A0A945BVG3-F1
#
_entry.id   AF-A0A945BVG3-F1
#
_cell.length_a   1.000
_cell.length_b   1.000
_cell.length_c   1.000
_cell.angle_alpha   90.00
_cell.angle_beta   90.00
_cell.angle_gamma   90.00
#
_symmetry.space_group_name_H-M   'P 1'
#
loop_
_entity.id
_entity.type
_entity.pdbx_description
1 polymer ?
#
loop_
_entity_poly.entity_id
_entity_poly.type
_entity_poly.pdbx_seq_one_letter_code
_entity_poly.pdbx_strand_id
1 'polypeptide(L)'
;MKIYNKLNGKCLCGKVAWEMTGPYEFFGMCQCSRCRKVTGTAFASNLFVRSENFFWASGEDNVNEYLMDPPNTFGNSFCKNCGSRVPRFSSGRGAMMVPIGSTMDSPEIEPTLVCLEDHTDWFTDLEKLLR
;
A
#
# COMPACT_ATOMS: atom_id res chain seq x y z
N MET A 1 13.82 20.22 12.90
CA MET A 1 12.45 19.84 12.49
C MET A 1 12.57 19.09 11.18
N LYS A 2 12.18 17.81 11.10
CA LYS A 2 12.21 17.09 9.81
C LYS A 2 11.09 17.65 8.93
N ILE A 3 11.43 18.09 7.72
CA ILE A 3 10.44 18.48 6.70
C ILE A 3 10.13 17.21 5.93
N TYR A 4 8.86 16.84 5.85
CA TYR A 4 8.41 15.72 5.05
C TYR A 4 7.76 16.26 3.78
N ASN A 5 8.18 15.74 2.63
CA ASN A 5 7.53 16.05 1.36
C ASN A 5 6.14 15.42 1.33
N LYS A 6 5.19 16.14 0.73
CA LYS A 6 3.84 15.63 0.45
C LYS A 6 3.94 14.58 -0.64
N LEU A 7 3.35 13.40 -0.40
CA LEU A 7 3.20 12.35 -1.40
C LEU A 7 1.77 12.34 -1.92
N ASN A 8 1.64 12.27 -3.23
CA ASN A 8 0.35 12.16 -3.89
C ASN A 8 0.20 10.78 -4.51
N GLY A 9 -1.01 10.25 -4.47
CA GLY A 9 -1.36 8.99 -5.11
C GLY A 9 -2.68 9.06 -5.83
N LYS A 10 -2.83 8.17 -6.80
CA LYS A 10 -4.07 8.00 -7.56
C LYS A 10 -4.22 6.55 -8.00
N CYS A 11 -5.45 6.09 -8.10
CA CYS A 11 -5.72 4.83 -8.78
C CYS A 11 -5.37 4.93 -10.28
N LEU A 12 -5.29 3.79 -10.98
CA LEU A 12 -4.91 3.75 -12.40
C LEU A 12 -5.78 4.63 -13.29
N CYS A 13 -7.10 4.68 -13.05
CA CYS A 13 -8.00 5.51 -13.84
C CYS A 13 -8.11 6.97 -13.35
N GLY A 14 -7.43 7.33 -12.26
CA GLY A 14 -7.44 8.67 -11.69
C GLY A 14 -8.72 9.09 -10.96
N LYS A 15 -9.75 8.25 -10.90
CA LYS A 15 -11.02 8.57 -10.21
C LYS A 15 -10.90 8.65 -8.69
N VAL A 16 -9.90 8.00 -8.11
CA VAL A 16 -9.59 8.05 -6.68
C VAL A 16 -8.20 8.66 -6.53
N ALA A 17 -8.07 9.69 -5.71
CA ALA A 17 -6.80 10.35 -5.43
C ALA A 17 -6.67 10.73 -3.95
N TRP A 18 -5.44 10.76 -3.46
CA TRP A 18 -5.12 11.06 -2.06
C TRP A 18 -3.79 11.78 -1.93
N GLU A 19 -3.64 12.44 -0.80
CA GLU A 19 -2.41 13.08 -0.36
C GLU A 19 -2.04 12.54 1.02
N MET A 20 -0.76 12.45 1.30
CA MET A 20 -0.25 12.17 2.64
C MET A 20 1.05 12.91 2.89
N THR A 21 1.35 13.19 4.14
CA THR A 21 2.62 13.80 4.55
C THR A 21 3.18 13.01 5.73
N GLY A 22 4.50 12.91 5.82
CA GLY A 22 5.13 12.27 6.97
C GLY A 22 4.83 12.99 8.30
N PRO A 23 5.20 12.38 9.45
CA PRO A 23 6.03 11.18 9.55
C PRO A 23 5.29 9.91 9.13
N TYR A 24 6.01 9.05 8.41
CA TYR A 24 5.57 7.70 8.10
C TYR A 24 6.03 6.76 9.22
N GLU A 25 5.11 5.95 9.73
CA GLU A 25 5.38 5.09 10.89
C GLU A 25 6.05 3.77 10.48
N PHE A 26 5.76 3.29 9.26
CA PHE A 26 6.20 1.98 8.79
C PHE A 26 6.19 1.88 7.28
N PHE A 27 7.21 1.27 6.69
CA PHE A 27 7.25 0.88 5.28
C PHE A 27 7.56 -0.61 5.19
N GLY A 28 6.56 -1.42 4.81
CA GLY A 28 6.71 -2.87 4.69
C GLY A 28 6.63 -3.36 3.24
N MET A 29 7.55 -4.25 2.88
CA MET A 29 7.47 -5.11 1.70
C MET A 29 7.08 -6.52 2.17
N CYS A 30 5.77 -6.76 2.28
CA CYS A 30 5.24 -8.01 2.80
C CYS A 30 5.05 -9.03 1.68
N GLN A 31 5.62 -10.22 1.86
CA GLN A 31 5.59 -11.31 0.88
C GLN A 31 4.59 -12.40 1.23
N CYS A 32 3.84 -12.30 2.33
CA CYS A 32 2.95 -13.38 2.75
C CYS A 32 1.89 -13.71 1.68
N SER A 33 1.37 -14.94 1.73
CA SER A 33 0.42 -15.43 0.72
C SER A 33 -0.79 -14.52 0.50
N ARG A 34 -1.27 -13.83 1.55
CA ARG A 34 -2.39 -12.86 1.45
C ARG A 34 -1.99 -11.61 0.67
N CYS A 35 -0.80 -11.06 0.95
CA CYS A 35 -0.27 -9.91 0.23
C CYS A 35 -0.08 -10.24 -1.25
N ARG A 36 0.49 -11.41 -1.57
CA ARG A 36 0.66 -11.87 -2.95
C ARG A 36 -0.68 -12.05 -3.68
N LYS A 37 -1.67 -12.66 -3.02
CA LYS A 37 -3.00 -12.86 -3.62
C LYS A 37 -3.71 -11.53 -3.92
N VAL A 38 -3.54 -10.53 -3.07
CA VAL A 38 -4.18 -9.23 -3.24
C VAL A 38 -3.48 -8.37 -4.30
N THR A 39 -2.16 -8.46 -4.43
CA THR A 39 -1.43 -7.69 -5.44
C THR A 39 -1.26 -8.40 -6.77
N GLY A 40 -1.36 -9.73 -6.80
CA GLY A 40 -0.95 -10.54 -7.95
C GLY A 40 0.57 -10.51 -8.20
N THR A 41 1.37 -10.06 -7.23
CA THR A 41 2.82 -9.89 -7.33
C THR A 41 3.54 -10.61 -6.19
N ALA A 42 4.88 -10.60 -6.20
CA ALA A 42 5.68 -11.28 -5.17
C ALA A 42 5.61 -10.62 -3.79
N PHE A 43 5.33 -9.32 -3.73
CA PHE A 43 5.18 -8.58 -2.48
C PHE A 43 4.18 -7.43 -2.61
N ALA A 44 3.61 -7.03 -1.48
CA ALA A 44 2.89 -5.78 -1.32
C ALA A 44 3.78 -4.75 -0.62
N SER A 45 4.00 -3.61 -1.28
CA SER A 45 4.68 -2.43 -0.72
C SER A 45 3.66 -1.49 -0.10
N ASN A 46 3.66 -1.39 1.23
CA ASN A 46 2.69 -0.57 1.96
C ASN A 46 3.40 0.38 2.94
N LEU A 47 3.00 1.65 2.88
CA LEU A 47 3.36 2.69 3.85
C LEU A 47 2.26 2.80 4.89
N PHE A 48 2.61 3.16 6.11
CA PHE A 48 1.64 3.52 7.14
C PHE A 48 1.87 4.95 7.58
N VAL A 49 0.79 5.70 7.59
CA VAL A 49 0.74 7.09 8.00
C VAL A 49 -0.44 7.29 8.93
N ARG A 50 -0.29 8.18 9.90
CA ARG A 50 -1.38 8.52 10.81
C ARG A 50 -2.57 9.11 10.05
N SER A 51 -3.78 8.85 10.51
CA SER A 51 -4.99 9.31 9.81
C SER A 51 -5.06 10.83 9.71
N GLU A 52 -4.56 11.57 10.71
CA GLU A 52 -4.47 13.03 10.67
C GLU A 52 -3.53 13.58 9.57
N ASN A 53 -2.65 12.75 9.04
CA ASN A 53 -1.65 13.09 8.03
C ASN A 53 -2.02 12.56 6.63
N PHE A 54 -3.24 12.02 6.48
CA PHE A 54 -3.77 11.48 5.24
C PHE A 54 -5.03 12.25 4.83
N PHE A 55 -5.21 12.49 3.54
CA PHE A 55 -6.37 13.17 3.00
C PHE A 55 -6.80 12.57 1.66
N TRP A 56 -8.10 12.31 1.50
CA TRP A 56 -8.67 11.99 0.20
C TRP A 56 -8.84 13.25 -0.63
N ALA A 57 -8.07 13.37 -1.72
CA ALA A 57 -8.19 14.49 -2.63
C ALA A 57 -9.46 14.39 -3.50
N SER A 58 -9.86 13.17 -3.89
CA SER A 58 -11.12 12.91 -4.59
C SER A 58 -11.48 11.42 -4.61
N GLY A 59 -12.77 11.13 -4.83
CA GLY A 59 -13.22 9.78 -5.20
C GLY A 59 -13.26 8.75 -4.08
N GLU A 60 -13.31 9.16 -2.81
CA GLU A 60 -13.46 8.24 -1.69
C GLU A 60 -14.72 7.36 -1.84
N ASP A 61 -15.80 7.93 -2.37
CA ASP A 61 -17.04 7.24 -2.72
C ASP A 61 -16.86 6.12 -3.78
N ASN A 62 -15.81 6.21 -4.59
CA ASN A 62 -15.43 5.23 -5.59
C ASN A 62 -14.51 4.12 -5.04
N VAL A 63 -14.26 4.09 -3.73
CA VAL A 63 -13.53 3.03 -3.05
C VAL A 63 -14.48 1.92 -2.61
N ASN A 64 -14.06 0.66 -2.81
CA ASN A 64 -14.66 -0.50 -2.20
C ASN A 64 -13.63 -1.21 -1.31
N GLU A 65 -14.07 -1.95 -0.31
CA GLU A 65 -13.19 -2.67 0.61
C GLU A 65 -13.60 -4.15 0.73
N TYR A 66 -12.60 -5.01 0.81
CA TYR A 66 -12.70 -6.40 1.25
C TYR A 66 -12.01 -6.51 2.61
N LEU A 67 -12.73 -6.95 3.64
CA LEU A 67 -12.22 -7.23 4.97
C LEU A 67 -12.37 -8.72 5.27
N MET A 68 -11.37 -9.32 5.91
CA MET A 68 -11.53 -10.63 6.50
C MET A 68 -12.38 -10.56 7.77
N ASP A 69 -13.05 -11.65 8.11
CA ASP A 69 -13.87 -11.71 9.33
C ASP A 69 -13.00 -11.55 10.59
N PRO A 70 -13.52 -10.87 11.63
CA PRO A 70 -12.87 -10.78 12.94
C PRO A 70 -12.49 -12.17 13.50
N PRO A 71 -11.38 -12.29 14.24
CA PRO A 71 -10.51 -11.22 14.73
C PRO A 71 -9.42 -10.79 13.72
N ASN A 72 -9.50 -11.23 12.46
CA ASN A 72 -8.50 -10.88 11.46
C ASN A 72 -8.65 -9.41 11.01
N THR A 73 -7.54 -8.69 10.95
CA THR A 73 -7.51 -7.27 10.54
C THR A 73 -7.00 -7.07 9.10
N PHE A 74 -6.74 -8.17 8.39
CA PHE A 74 -6.36 -8.13 6.99
C PHE A 74 -7.53 -7.67 6.12
N GLY A 75 -7.20 -6.82 5.15
CA GLY A 75 -8.16 -6.30 4.19
C GLY A 75 -7.48 -5.59 3.04
N ASN A 76 -8.27 -5.26 2.03
CA ASN A 76 -7.85 -4.57 0.83
C ASN A 76 -8.91 -3.56 0.38
N SER A 77 -8.51 -2.32 0.13
CA SER A 77 -9.35 -1.34 -0.55
C SER A 77 -8.90 -1.17 -2.00
N PHE A 78 -9.87 -0.99 -2.88
CA PHE A 78 -9.63 -0.86 -4.31
C PHE A 78 -10.64 0.10 -4.97
N CYS A 79 -10.21 0.72 -6.07
CA CYS A 79 -11.09 1.54 -6.88
C CYS A 79 -12.15 0.65 -7.58
N LYS A 80 -13.44 0.98 -7.41
CA LYS A 80 -14.57 0.29 -8.05
C LYS A 80 -14.47 0.24 -9.58
N ASN A 81 -13.77 1.21 -10.19
CA ASN A 81 -13.68 1.35 -11.63
C ASN A 81 -12.52 0.58 -12.27
N CYS A 82 -11.32 0.63 -11.67
CA CYS A 82 -10.11 0.05 -12.29
C CYS A 82 -9.48 -1.08 -11.47
N GLY A 83 -10.01 -1.39 -10.28
CA GLY A 83 -9.48 -2.44 -9.42
C GLY A 83 -8.13 -2.15 -8.76
N SER A 84 -7.49 -1.01 -9.07
CA SER A 84 -6.23 -0.62 -8.42
C SER A 84 -6.42 -0.54 -6.91
N ARG A 85 -5.43 -1.05 -6.17
CA ARG A 85 -5.39 -0.90 -4.72
C ARG A 85 -5.28 0.57 -4.35
N VAL A 86 -6.00 0.96 -3.31
CA VAL A 86 -6.02 2.33 -2.78
C VAL A 86 -5.87 2.28 -1.25
N PRO A 87 -5.62 3.43 -0.60
CA PRO A 87 -5.47 3.49 0.85
C PRO A 87 -6.66 2.90 1.61
N ARG A 88 -6.38 2.37 2.81
CA ARG A 88 -7.40 1.89 3.74
C ARG A 88 -7.04 2.15 5.19
N PHE A 89 -8.03 2.28 6.05
CA PHE A 89 -7.79 2.40 7.48
C PHE A 89 -7.54 1.02 8.11
N SER A 90 -6.34 0.82 8.66
CA SER A 90 -5.98 -0.42 9.36
C SER A 90 -6.34 -0.30 10.84
N SER A 91 -7.52 -0.80 11.23
CA SER A 91 -7.99 -0.80 12.63
C SER A 91 -6.97 -1.41 13.61
N GLY A 92 -6.33 -2.52 13.24
CA GLY A 92 -5.30 -3.16 14.06
C GLY A 92 -4.04 -2.33 14.31
N ARG A 93 -3.83 -1.23 13.57
CA ARG A 93 -2.70 -0.30 13.72
C ARG A 93 -3.11 1.13 14.05
N GLY A 94 -4.40 1.47 13.94
CA GLY A 94 -4.88 2.84 14.11
C GLY A 94 -4.32 3.83 13.09
N ALA A 95 -3.97 3.36 11.88
CA ALA A 95 -3.28 4.15 10.86
C ALA A 95 -3.79 3.82 9.45
N MET A 96 -3.56 4.75 8.52
CA MET A 96 -3.83 4.55 7.10
C MET A 96 -2.72 3.71 6.48
N MET A 97 -3.10 2.58 5.91
CA MET A 97 -2.23 1.75 5.07
C MET A 97 -2.35 2.24 3.63
N VAL A 98 -1.24 2.62 3.02
CA VAL A 98 -1.18 3.19 1.68
C VAL A 98 -0.33 2.30 0.76
N PRO A 99 -0.89 1.77 -0.34
CA PRO A 99 -0.10 1.03 -1.33
C PRO A 99 0.80 1.98 -2.11
N ILE A 100 2.12 1.87 -1.94
CA ILE A 100 3.10 2.80 -2.53
C ILE A 100 3.18 2.66 -4.05
N GLY A 101 2.83 1.49 -4.61
CA GLY A 101 2.76 1.32 -6.07
C GLY A 101 1.72 2.21 -6.75
N SER A 102 0.85 2.88 -6.00
CA SER A 102 -0.12 3.86 -6.51
C SER A 102 0.22 5.30 -6.12
N THR A 103 1.42 5.53 -5.59
CA THR A 103 2.04 6.85 -5.43
C THR A 103 3.12 7.02 -6.49
N MET A 104 3.21 8.21 -7.09
CA MET A 104 4.21 8.47 -8.14
C MET A 104 5.60 8.79 -7.56
N ASP A 105 5.64 9.20 -6.30
CA ASP A 105 6.82 9.73 -5.63
C ASP A 105 7.36 8.76 -4.57
N SER A 106 8.67 8.80 -4.31
CA SER A 106 9.33 7.98 -3.29
C SER A 106 9.10 8.57 -1.89
N PRO A 107 8.82 7.74 -0.86
CA PRO A 107 8.58 8.23 0.50
C PRO A 107 9.84 8.69 1.25
N GLU A 108 11.01 8.69 0.61
CA GLU A 108 12.31 9.08 1.19
C GLU A 108 12.66 8.35 2.51
N ILE A 109 12.11 7.14 2.68
CA ILE A 109 12.44 6.21 3.76
C ILE A 109 12.69 4.83 3.19
N GLU A 110 13.59 4.09 3.83
CA GLU A 110 13.85 2.69 3.50
C GLU A 110 12.78 1.75 4.09
N PRO A 111 12.51 0.61 3.45
CA PRO A 111 11.66 -0.44 4.00
C PRO A 111 12.16 -0.89 5.38
N THR A 112 11.28 -0.85 6.37
CA THR A 112 11.57 -1.28 7.75
C THR A 112 11.21 -2.75 8.00
N LEU A 113 10.53 -3.41 7.06
CA LEU A 113 10.25 -4.85 7.09
C LEU A 113 10.30 -5.44 5.69
N VAL A 114 11.06 -6.53 5.56
CA VAL A 114 11.03 -7.44 4.41
C VAL A 114 10.80 -8.85 4.94
N CYS A 115 9.65 -9.45 4.63
CA CYS A 115 9.35 -10.82 5.06
C CYS A 115 10.03 -11.82 4.13
N LEU A 116 11.29 -12.17 4.38
CA LEU A 116 12.07 -13.08 3.52
C LEU A 116 11.56 -14.54 3.58
N GLU A 117 10.97 -14.98 4.69
CA GLU A 117 10.58 -16.39 4.86
C GLU A 117 9.43 -16.84 3.94
N ASP A 118 8.72 -15.89 3.32
CA ASP A 118 7.60 -16.13 2.41
C ASP A 118 7.97 -15.94 0.93
N HIS A 119 9.27 -15.93 0.60
CA HIS A 119 9.75 -15.80 -0.78
C HIS A 119 9.14 -16.87 -1.69
N THR A 120 8.72 -16.45 -2.87
CA THR A 120 8.30 -17.37 -3.93
C THR A 120 9.48 -17.67 -4.85
N ASP A 121 9.69 -18.94 -5.18
CA ASP A 121 10.81 -19.38 -6.02
C ASP A 121 10.84 -18.70 -7.40
N TRP A 122 9.66 -18.40 -7.96
CA TRP A 122 9.51 -17.70 -9.24
C TRP A 122 9.85 -16.21 -9.19
N PHE A 123 10.06 -15.64 -8.00
CA PHE A 123 10.48 -14.26 -7.80
C PHE A 123 11.91 -14.22 -7.23
N THR A 124 12.85 -14.71 -8.03
CA THR A 124 14.28 -14.66 -7.75
C THR A 124 15.00 -14.25 -9.03
N ASP A 125 16.12 -13.53 -8.91
CA ASP A 125 17.02 -13.26 -10.02
C ASP A 125 16.34 -12.73 -11.32
N LEU A 126 15.44 -11.74 -11.22
CA LEU A 126 14.70 -11.20 -12.39
C LEU A 126 15.62 -10.82 -13.56
N GLU A 127 16.82 -10.31 -13.27
CA GLU A 127 17.82 -9.96 -14.29
C GLU A 127 18.34 -11.17 -15.09
N LYS A 128 18.26 -12.39 -14.52
CA LYS A 128 18.63 -13.64 -15.18
C LYS A 128 17.51 -14.18 -16.08
N LEU A 129 16.24 -13.78 -15.86
CA LEU A 129 15.10 -14.19 -16.70
C LEU A 129 15.06 -13.48 -18.06
N LEU A 130 15.80 -12.37 -18.21
CA LEU A 130 15.91 -11.62 -19.46
C LEU A 130 17.05 -12.15 -20.37
N ARG A 131 17.68 -13.27 -20.01
CA ARG A 131 18.74 -13.91 -20.80
C ARG A 131 18.24 -15.12 -21.55
#